data_AF-A0A6B2T1A2-F1
#
_entry.id   AF-A0A6B2T1A2-F1
#
_cell.length_a   1.000
_cell.length_b   1.000
_cell.length_c   1.000
_cell.angle_alpha   90.00
_cell.angle_beta   90.00
_cell.angle_gamma   90.00
#
_symmetry.space_group_name_H-M   'P 1'
#
loop_
_entity.id
_entity.type
_entity.pdbx_description
1 polymer ?
#
loop_
_entity_poly.entity_id
_entity_poly.type
_entity_poly.pdbx_seq_one_letter_code
_entity_poly.pdbx_strand_id
1 'polypeptide(L)'
;SDAHLATTGARPKVFLAALGSAAAHTARATFASNLFMAGGIEPVHDPVSVDAETAAEAFAASGATVACVCSSDALYAEQAEQAEEVARALKAAGALCVFLAGRGEFTDIDEYVFAGCDAVAVLTTTLDRMGVA
;
A
#
# COMPACT_ATOMS: atom_id res chain seq x y z
N SER A 1 6.24 3.86 16.66
CA SER A 1 6.62 2.56 16.08
C SER A 1 7.60 1.77 16.96
N ASP A 2 8.63 2.38 17.55
CA ASP A 2 9.55 1.66 18.46
C ASP A 2 8.86 1.18 19.74
N ALA A 3 7.97 2.00 20.32
CA ALA A 3 7.11 1.58 21.43
C ALA A 3 6.21 0.41 21.01
N HIS A 4 5.56 0.52 19.83
CA HIS A 4 4.77 -0.56 19.26
C HIS A 4 5.59 -1.86 19.12
N LEU A 5 6.79 -1.80 18.51
CA LEU A 5 7.71 -2.93 18.41
C LEU A 5 8.06 -3.53 19.77
N ALA A 6 8.34 -2.70 20.78
CA ALA A 6 8.62 -3.18 22.14
C ALA A 6 7.41 -3.86 22.79
N THR A 7 6.19 -3.45 22.47
CA THR A 7 4.96 -4.02 23.04
C THR A 7 4.39 -5.22 22.27
N THR A 8 4.45 -5.23 20.95
CA THR A 8 3.82 -6.24 20.09
C THR A 8 4.81 -7.22 19.47
N GLY A 9 6.11 -6.91 19.53
CA GLY A 9 7.18 -7.72 18.94
C GLY A 9 7.36 -7.55 17.43
N ALA A 10 6.56 -6.70 16.77
CA ALA A 10 6.68 -6.40 15.34
C ALA A 10 6.44 -4.91 15.06
N ARG A 11 6.99 -4.40 13.95
CA ARG A 11 6.60 -3.09 13.44
C ARG A 11 5.23 -3.18 12.76
N PRO A 12 4.48 -2.07 12.69
CA PRO A 12 3.30 -2.00 11.85
C PRO A 12 3.69 -2.26 10.40
N LYS A 13 2.86 -2.94 9.63
CA LYS A 13 3.19 -3.38 8.26
C LYS A 13 2.25 -2.78 7.21
N VAL A 14 2.80 -2.49 6.04
CA VAL A 14 2.06 -2.13 4.82
C VAL A 14 2.39 -3.12 3.71
N PHE A 15 1.37 -3.65 3.06
CA PHE A 15 1.56 -4.50 1.88
C PHE A 15 1.70 -3.65 0.62
N LEU A 16 2.73 -3.88 -0.18
CA LEU A 16 2.93 -3.20 -1.46
C LEU A 16 2.39 -4.07 -2.61
N ALA A 17 1.18 -3.74 -3.08
CA ALA A 17 0.53 -4.41 -4.18
C ALA A 17 1.00 -3.81 -5.52
N ALA A 18 2.10 -4.33 -6.04
CA ALA A 18 2.69 -3.88 -7.29
C ALA A 18 1.96 -4.46 -8.51
N LEU A 19 1.64 -3.61 -9.50
CA LEU A 19 0.88 -4.01 -10.69
C LEU A 19 1.75 -4.04 -11.95
N GLY A 20 1.51 -5.04 -12.79
CA GLY A 20 2.21 -5.20 -14.07
C GLY A 20 3.68 -5.59 -13.93
N SER A 21 4.50 -5.25 -14.92
CA SER A 21 5.91 -5.63 -14.93
C SER A 21 6.77 -4.85 -13.93
N ALA A 22 7.87 -5.46 -13.48
CA ALA A 22 8.86 -4.80 -12.60
C ALA A 22 9.30 -3.42 -13.12
N ALA A 23 9.48 -3.27 -14.43
CA ALA A 23 9.85 -1.99 -15.04
C ALA A 23 8.78 -0.91 -14.84
N ALA A 24 7.50 -1.29 -14.79
CA ALA A 24 6.38 -0.37 -14.63
C ALA A 24 6.20 0.08 -13.17
N HIS A 25 6.30 -0.85 -12.21
CA HIS A 25 5.94 -0.56 -10.81
C HIS A 25 7.13 -0.23 -9.90
N THR A 26 8.38 -0.58 -10.25
CA THR A 26 9.54 -0.47 -9.33
C THR A 26 9.70 0.94 -8.76
N ALA A 27 9.54 1.98 -9.57
CA ALA A 27 9.68 3.36 -9.11
C ALA A 27 8.63 3.72 -8.04
N ARG A 28 7.36 3.30 -8.22
CA ARG A 28 6.27 3.60 -7.27
C ARG A 28 6.35 2.72 -6.03
N ALA A 29 6.67 1.44 -6.19
CA ALA A 29 6.91 0.53 -5.07
C ALA A 29 8.07 1.02 -4.20
N THR A 30 9.18 1.48 -4.81
CA THR A 30 10.32 2.05 -4.09
C THR A 30 9.95 3.35 -3.37
N PHE A 31 9.20 4.25 -4.03
CA PHE A 31 8.71 5.47 -3.40
C PHE A 31 7.83 5.17 -2.19
N ALA A 32 6.82 4.30 -2.34
CA ALA A 32 5.91 3.93 -1.27
C ALA A 32 6.66 3.25 -0.12
N SER A 33 7.53 2.30 -0.44
CA SER A 33 8.40 1.62 0.54
C SER A 33 9.18 2.64 1.38
N ASN A 34 9.89 3.57 0.74
CA ASN A 34 10.68 4.59 1.45
C ASN A 34 9.82 5.54 2.27
N LEU A 35 8.64 5.93 1.77
CA LEU A 35 7.70 6.78 2.49
C LEU A 35 7.23 6.12 3.78
N PHE A 36 6.73 4.88 3.70
CA PHE A 36 6.21 4.17 4.87
C PHE A 36 7.33 3.81 5.87
N MET A 37 8.51 3.44 5.37
CA MET A 37 9.69 3.23 6.24
C MET A 37 10.08 4.48 7.00
N ALA A 38 9.93 5.68 6.42
CA ALA A 38 10.19 6.94 7.14
C ALA A 38 9.23 7.15 8.34
N GLY A 39 8.03 6.57 8.29
CA GLY A 39 7.08 6.52 9.41
C GLY A 39 7.32 5.34 10.37
N GLY A 40 8.33 4.51 10.13
CA GLY A 40 8.58 3.28 10.89
C GLY A 40 7.56 2.17 10.66
N ILE A 41 6.87 2.21 9.51
CA ILE A 41 5.98 1.16 9.00
C ILE A 41 6.82 0.29 8.07
N GLU A 42 6.81 -1.02 8.29
CA GLU A 42 7.55 -2.01 7.52
C GLU A 42 6.81 -2.34 6.22
N PRO A 43 7.39 -2.06 5.04
CA PRO A 43 6.80 -2.47 3.78
C PRO A 43 7.06 -3.95 3.51
N VAL A 44 6.01 -4.69 3.18
CA VAL A 44 6.08 -6.06 2.70
C VAL A 44 5.78 -6.06 1.21
N HIS A 45 6.78 -6.41 0.40
CA HIS A 45 6.68 -6.45 -1.06
C HIS A 45 7.02 -7.85 -1.57
N ASP A 46 6.15 -8.80 -1.24
CA ASP A 46 6.22 -10.19 -1.70
C ASP A 46 4.79 -10.70 -1.92
N PRO A 47 4.41 -11.17 -3.12
CA PRO A 47 5.24 -11.32 -4.31
C PRO A 47 5.60 -9.98 -4.97
N VAL A 48 6.55 -10.02 -5.92
CA VAL A 48 7.05 -8.83 -6.66
C VAL A 48 5.93 -8.08 -7.38
N SER A 49 4.90 -8.79 -7.83
CA SER A 49 3.70 -8.23 -8.48
C SER A 49 2.48 -9.07 -8.14
N VAL A 50 1.30 -8.44 -8.14
CA VAL A 50 -0.01 -9.07 -7.93
C VAL A 50 -1.00 -8.63 -8.99
N ASP A 51 -2.10 -9.36 -9.06
CA ASP A 51 -3.33 -9.04 -9.79
C ASP A 51 -4.55 -9.17 -8.85
N ALA A 52 -5.75 -8.96 -9.37
CA ALA A 52 -6.98 -9.01 -8.58
C ALA A 52 -7.24 -10.39 -7.93
N GLU A 53 -6.76 -11.47 -8.56
CA GLU A 53 -6.96 -12.84 -8.08
C GLU A 53 -5.98 -13.20 -6.95
N THR A 54 -4.75 -12.68 -7.03
CA THR A 54 -3.65 -13.01 -6.11
C THR A 54 -3.47 -12.00 -4.97
N ALA A 55 -3.96 -10.77 -5.12
CA ALA A 55 -3.74 -9.69 -4.16
C ALA A 55 -4.26 -9.99 -2.74
N ALA A 56 -5.43 -10.63 -2.64
CA ALA A 56 -6.04 -10.94 -1.34
C ALA A 56 -5.22 -11.97 -0.54
N GLU A 57 -4.75 -13.03 -1.19
CA GLU A 57 -3.93 -14.06 -0.55
C GLU A 57 -2.56 -13.50 -0.16
N ALA A 58 -1.91 -12.76 -1.05
CA ALA A 58 -0.63 -12.11 -0.77
C ALA A 58 -0.73 -11.10 0.38
N PHE A 59 -1.81 -10.31 0.42
CA PHE A 59 -2.08 -9.39 1.53
C PHE A 59 -2.23 -10.13 2.86
N ALA A 60 -3.02 -11.20 2.90
CA ALA A 60 -3.18 -12.00 4.10
C ALA A 60 -1.84 -12.63 4.56
N ALA A 61 -1.05 -13.14 3.62
CA ALA A 61 0.27 -13.73 3.91
C ALA A 61 1.28 -12.69 4.44
N SER A 62 1.17 -11.42 4.02
CA SER A 62 2.07 -10.35 4.45
C SER A 62 1.96 -10.01 5.94
N GLY A 63 0.81 -10.31 6.56
CA GLY A 63 0.46 -9.87 7.91
C GLY A 63 0.30 -8.36 8.06
N ALA A 64 0.17 -7.62 6.95
CA ALA A 64 -0.13 -6.20 6.95
C ALA A 64 -1.62 -5.95 7.23
N THR A 65 -1.93 -4.77 7.77
CA THR A 65 -3.31 -4.32 7.98
C THR A 65 -3.74 -3.24 7.00
N VAL A 66 -2.78 -2.62 6.31
CA VAL A 66 -3.01 -1.65 5.24
C VAL A 66 -2.26 -2.07 3.98
N ALA A 67 -2.74 -1.63 2.83
CA ALA A 67 -2.13 -1.94 1.54
C ALA A 67 -1.89 -0.68 0.72
N CYS A 68 -0.89 -0.70 -0.16
CA CYS A 68 -0.60 0.36 -1.12
C CYS A 68 -0.47 -0.22 -2.52
N VAL A 69 -1.40 0.15 -3.40
CA VAL A 69 -1.35 -0.18 -4.82
C VAL A 69 -0.26 0.65 -5.48
N CYS A 70 0.67 -0.03 -6.15
CA CYS A 70 1.82 0.56 -6.80
C CYS A 70 1.77 0.26 -8.30
N SER A 71 1.24 1.20 -9.09
CA SER A 71 1.11 1.09 -10.55
C SER A 71 1.93 2.15 -11.27
N SER A 72 2.07 2.03 -12.59
CA SER A 72 2.54 3.12 -13.44
C SER A 72 1.49 4.25 -13.54
N ASP A 73 1.78 5.29 -14.32
CA ASP A 73 0.79 6.36 -14.54
C ASP A 73 -0.49 5.77 -15.14
N ALA A 74 -1.59 5.85 -14.38
CA ALA A 74 -2.92 5.34 -14.70
C ALA A 74 -3.61 6.07 -15.87
N LEU A 75 -2.83 6.70 -16.76
CA LEU A 75 -3.32 7.31 -17.99
C LEU A 75 -3.89 6.27 -18.97
N TYR A 76 -3.57 4.98 -18.76
CA TYR A 76 -4.17 3.88 -19.51
C TYR A 76 -5.35 3.28 -18.75
N ALA A 77 -6.52 3.26 -19.39
CA ALA A 77 -7.77 2.78 -18.82
C ALA A 77 -7.66 1.35 -18.25
N GLU A 78 -6.91 0.48 -18.91
CA GLU A 78 -6.66 -0.90 -18.46
C GLU A 78 -5.91 -0.96 -17.13
N GLN A 79 -4.92 -0.08 -16.92
CA GLN A 79 -4.15 -0.03 -15.68
C GLN A 79 -4.97 0.58 -14.53
N ALA A 80 -5.88 1.49 -14.87
CA ALA A 80 -6.83 2.05 -13.92
C ALA A 80 -7.84 0.97 -13.45
N GLU A 81 -8.37 0.17 -14.39
CA GLU A 81 -9.27 -0.94 -14.08
C GLU A 81 -8.59 -2.00 -13.20
N GLN A 82 -7.36 -2.40 -13.54
CA GLN A 82 -6.58 -3.33 -12.72
C GLN A 82 -6.30 -2.80 -11.31
N ALA A 83 -6.01 -1.50 -11.18
CA ALA A 83 -5.81 -0.88 -9.87
C ALA A 83 -7.09 -0.89 -9.02
N GLU A 84 -8.24 -0.63 -9.63
CA GLU A 84 -9.54 -0.69 -8.96
C GLU A 84 -9.89 -2.12 -8.52
N GLU A 85 -9.70 -3.12 -9.39
CA GLU A 85 -9.98 -4.52 -9.06
C GLU A 85 -9.09 -5.03 -7.92
N VAL A 86 -7.80 -4.68 -7.93
CA VAL A 86 -6.86 -5.03 -6.87
C VAL A 86 -7.23 -4.31 -5.57
N ALA A 87 -7.57 -3.02 -5.63
CA ALA A 87 -8.01 -2.28 -4.45
C ALA A 87 -9.25 -2.92 -3.81
N ARG A 88 -10.22 -3.34 -4.63
CA ARG A 88 -11.41 -4.07 -4.18
C ARG A 88 -11.06 -5.39 -3.54
N ALA A 89 -10.16 -6.17 -4.13
CA ALA A 89 -9.71 -7.45 -3.58
C ALA A 89 -9.03 -7.26 -2.21
N LEU A 90 -8.21 -6.22 -2.06
CA LEU A 90 -7.55 -5.88 -0.80
C LEU A 90 -8.56 -5.46 0.29
N LYS A 91 -9.56 -4.64 -0.07
CA LYS A 91 -10.65 -4.28 0.84
C LYS A 91 -11.47 -5.49 1.27
N ALA A 92 -11.82 -6.36 0.33
CA ALA A 92 -12.53 -7.61 0.61
C ALA A 92 -11.71 -8.56 1.52
N ALA A 93 -10.38 -8.52 1.43
CA ALA A 93 -9.47 -9.25 2.31
C ALA A 93 -9.31 -8.61 3.71
N GLY A 94 -9.94 -7.46 3.96
CA GLY A 94 -9.96 -6.80 5.27
C GLY A 94 -8.89 -5.72 5.47
N ALA A 95 -8.31 -5.17 4.38
CA ALA A 95 -7.45 -4.01 4.50
C ALA A 95 -8.19 -2.83 5.15
N LEU A 96 -7.62 -2.27 6.23
CA LEU A 96 -8.17 -1.12 6.94
C LEU A 96 -8.11 0.17 6.11
N CYS A 97 -7.14 0.24 5.20
CA CYS A 97 -6.93 1.34 4.29
C CYS A 97 -6.16 0.84 3.07
N VAL A 98 -6.60 1.27 1.89
CA VAL A 98 -5.91 1.03 0.61
C VAL A 98 -5.44 2.36 0.04
N PHE A 99 -4.12 2.50 -0.03
CA PHE A 99 -3.45 3.64 -0.65
C PHE A 99 -3.21 3.38 -2.15
N LEU A 100 -3.07 4.45 -2.93
CA LEU A 100 -2.46 4.42 -4.26
C LEU A 100 -1.18 5.26 -4.27
N ALA A 101 -0.07 4.66 -4.70
CA ALA A 101 1.18 5.37 -4.97
C ALA A 101 1.12 6.05 -6.35
N GLY A 102 0.47 7.20 -6.43
CA GLY A 102 0.29 7.93 -7.67
C GLY A 102 -0.84 8.95 -7.60
N ARG A 103 -1.36 9.31 -8.78
CA ARG A 103 -2.50 10.20 -8.94
C ARG A 103 -3.59 9.48 -9.75
N GLY A 104 -4.84 9.78 -9.45
CA GLY A 104 -6.02 9.28 -10.15
C GLY A 104 -7.24 9.43 -9.25
N GLU A 105 -8.40 9.02 -9.74
CA GLU A 105 -9.65 8.96 -8.99
C GLU A 105 -10.22 7.56 -9.14
N PHE A 106 -10.38 6.87 -8.01
CA PHE A 106 -10.74 5.46 -7.91
C PHE A 106 -11.76 5.32 -6.79
N THR A 107 -12.69 4.38 -6.90
CA THR A 107 -13.78 4.25 -5.91
C THR A 107 -13.30 3.45 -4.70
N ASP A 108 -12.49 2.42 -4.95
CA ASP A 108 -11.99 1.49 -3.95
C ASP A 108 -10.65 1.94 -3.33
N ILE A 109 -10.10 3.10 -3.69
CA ILE A 109 -8.90 3.70 -3.06
C ILE A 109 -9.30 4.72 -1.99
N ASP A 110 -8.70 4.62 -0.81
CA ASP A 110 -9.00 5.53 0.32
C ASP A 110 -8.11 6.78 0.30
N GLU A 111 -6.82 6.62 -0.04
CA GLU A 111 -5.84 7.69 0.01
C GLU A 111 -4.77 7.60 -1.08
N TYR A 112 -4.12 8.73 -1.36
CA TYR A 112 -3.14 8.86 -2.43
C TYR A 112 -1.82 9.37 -1.87
N VAL A 113 -0.73 8.68 -2.22
CA VAL A 113 0.63 9.09 -1.88
C VAL A 113 1.42 9.39 -3.15
N PHE A 114 2.02 10.57 -3.21
CA PHE A 114 2.79 11.03 -4.35
C PHE A 114 3.87 12.01 -3.90
N ALA A 115 4.88 12.24 -4.75
CA ALA A 115 5.92 13.21 -4.47
C ALA A 115 5.31 14.62 -4.26
N GLY A 116 5.51 15.19 -3.07
CA GLY A 116 4.95 16.47 -2.64
C GLY A 116 3.65 16.39 -1.85
N CYS A 117 3.14 15.19 -1.53
CA CYS A 117 2.08 15.05 -0.52
C CYS A 117 2.60 15.41 0.89
N ASP A 118 1.69 15.72 1.81
CA ASP A 118 2.03 15.90 3.22
C ASP A 118 2.31 14.54 3.86
N ALA A 119 3.57 14.10 3.75
CA ALA A 119 4.03 12.82 4.26
C ALA A 119 3.79 12.68 5.77
N VAL A 120 3.91 13.78 6.54
CA VAL A 120 3.72 13.72 8.00
C VAL A 120 2.26 13.45 8.32
N ALA A 121 1.33 14.16 7.66
CA ALA A 121 -0.10 13.93 7.86
C ALA A 121 -0.54 12.51 7.47
N VAL A 122 -0.06 12.02 6.31
CA VAL A 122 -0.35 10.64 5.84
C VAL A 122 0.16 9.61 6.84
N LEU A 123 1.43 9.70 7.24
CA LEU A 123 2.05 8.70 8.11
C LEU A 123 1.44 8.71 9.52
N THR A 124 1.13 9.90 10.06
CA THR A 124 0.46 10.03 11.36
C THR A 124 -0.91 9.37 11.32
N THR A 125 -1.74 9.71 10.33
CA THR A 125 -3.07 9.12 10.16
C THR A 125 -3.01 7.61 9.95
N THR A 126 -2.01 7.11 9.22
CA THR A 126 -1.81 5.67 9.00
C THR A 126 -1.48 4.95 10.30
N LEU A 127 -0.57 5.49 11.11
CA LEU A 127 -0.19 4.90 12.39
C LEU A 127 -1.35 4.92 13.39
N ASP A 128 -2.14 5.99 13.42
CA ASP A 128 -3.34 6.08 14.25
C ASP A 128 -4.37 5.00 13.87
N ARG A 129 -4.60 4.78 12.57
CA ARG A 129 -5.47 3.70 12.06
C ARG A 129 -4.97 2.30 12.42
N MET A 130 -3.65 2.13 12.49
CA MET A 130 -3.02 0.88 12.94
C MET A 130 -3.05 0.70 14.46
N GLY A 131 -3.53 1.68 15.23
CA GLY A 131 -3.57 1.64 16.68
C GLY A 131 -2.18 1.73 17.33
N VAL A 132 -1.23 2.39 16.66
CA VAL A 132 0.14 2.56 17.15
C VAL A 132 0.19 3.77 18.09
N ALA A 133 0.45 3.51 19.36
CA ALA A 133 0.69 4.54 20.39
C ALA A 133 2.16 5.01 20.42
#